data_AF-A0A2M6NR83-F1
#
_entry.id   AF-A0A2M6NR83-F1
#
_cell.length_a   1.000
_cell.length_b   1.000
_cell.length_c   1.000
_cell.angle_alpha   90.00
_cell.angle_beta   90.00
_cell.angle_gamma   90.00
#
_symmetry.space_group_name_H-M   'P 1'
#
loop_
_entity.id
_entity.type
_entity.pdbx_description
1 polymer ?
#
loop_
_entity_poly.entity_id
_entity_poly.type
_entity_poly.pdbx_seq_one_letter_code
_entity_poly.pdbx_strand_id
1 'polypeptide(L)'
;MNKWIKKSINLANSPGYLDKLFEVYPIESREIRQISAKIKERIKNAFRAKDKLLLVKTLLELPKFPIDDPYIASLRKYPSLLNKNPKTVKRIGKRLLSIKMGTLLELAVQPKSPSRQLGHSFKRWLQTINYPFLDEKEFLNSKDSVVFLKGGDKKLKQFAQSKFKIRIPTGKGPDFILKINNKFFIGESKFLTDYGGSQDNQFNNAIKMLKITKKNVEGIAVLDGIVWFKSGSHMYKTIAKQKGIALSALLLEEFIKEEK
;
A
#
# COMPACT_ATOMS: atom_id res chain seq x y z
N MET A 1 23.57 -11.42 11.51
CA MET A 1 22.34 -10.70 11.13
C MET A 1 22.70 -9.24 10.90
N ASN A 2 22.17 -8.58 9.87
CA ASN A 2 22.40 -7.15 9.66
C ASN A 2 21.96 -6.34 10.91
N LYS A 3 22.70 -5.26 11.26
CA LYS A 3 22.46 -4.47 12.49
C LYS A 3 21.04 -3.89 12.54
N TRP A 4 20.53 -3.40 11.41
CA TRP A 4 19.22 -2.76 11.31
C TRP A 4 18.08 -3.75 11.41
N ILE A 5 18.27 -4.94 10.84
CA ILE A 5 17.34 -6.06 10.97
C ILE A 5 17.25 -6.49 12.44
N LYS A 6 18.40 -6.62 13.12
CA LYS A 6 18.44 -6.95 14.55
C LYS A 6 17.73 -5.88 15.39
N LYS A 7 18.01 -4.60 15.16
CA LYS A 7 17.33 -3.48 15.84
C LYS A 7 15.82 -3.51 15.60
N SER A 8 15.37 -3.75 14.37
CA SER A 8 13.95 -3.80 14.01
C SER A 8 13.21 -4.96 14.68
N ILE A 9 13.84 -6.14 14.73
CA ILE A 9 13.30 -7.28 15.47
C ILE A 9 13.21 -6.94 16.96
N ASN A 10 14.26 -6.38 17.55
CA ASN A 10 14.23 -6.02 18.98
C ASN A 10 13.13 -4.98 19.27
N LEU A 11 13.02 -3.95 18.43
CA LEU A 11 12.00 -2.91 18.54
C LEU A 11 10.58 -3.50 18.45
N ALA A 12 10.32 -4.34 17.45
CA ALA A 12 8.99 -4.89 17.21
C ALA A 12 8.51 -5.87 18.29
N ASN A 13 9.43 -6.45 19.05
CA ASN A 13 9.11 -7.35 20.17
C ASN A 13 9.28 -6.64 21.53
N SER A 14 9.38 -5.31 21.54
CA SER A 14 9.38 -4.48 22.75
C SER A 14 8.01 -3.83 23.00
N PRO A 15 7.68 -3.43 24.24
CA PRO A 15 6.44 -2.72 24.53
C PRO A 15 6.28 -1.44 23.71
N GLY A 16 5.06 -1.19 23.24
CA GLY A 16 4.69 0.04 22.53
C GLY A 16 5.10 0.12 21.05
N TYR A 17 5.54 -0.97 20.42
CA TYR A 17 5.88 -0.94 18.99
C TYR A 17 4.70 -0.50 18.10
N LEU A 18 3.53 -1.12 18.28
CA LEU A 18 2.35 -0.77 17.48
C LEU A 18 1.84 0.65 17.79
N ASP A 19 1.99 1.10 19.03
CA ASP A 19 1.63 2.46 19.44
C ASP A 19 2.49 3.48 18.69
N LYS A 20 3.81 3.26 18.63
CA LYS A 20 4.74 4.10 17.85
C LYS A 20 4.45 4.03 16.35
N LEU A 21 4.08 2.85 15.83
CA LEU A 21 3.70 2.73 14.42
C LEU A 21 2.45 3.55 14.07
N PHE A 22 1.59 3.87 15.03
CA PHE A 22 0.42 4.72 14.78
C PHE A 22 0.82 6.12 14.28
N GLU A 23 2.00 6.62 14.65
CA GLU A 23 2.53 7.89 14.17
C GLU A 23 2.89 7.84 12.67
N VAL A 24 3.33 6.68 12.19
CA VAL A 24 3.68 6.44 10.77
C VAL A 24 2.46 6.01 9.96
N TYR A 25 1.57 5.23 10.56
CA TYR A 25 0.42 4.57 9.93
C TYR A 25 -0.89 4.90 10.67
N PRO A 26 -1.31 6.18 10.71
CA PRO A 26 -2.53 6.57 11.42
C PRO A 26 -3.78 6.02 10.74
N ILE A 27 -4.77 5.65 11.55
CA ILE A 27 -6.12 5.33 11.06
C ILE A 27 -6.91 6.64 11.01
N GLU A 28 -7.02 7.23 9.81
CA GLU A 28 -7.87 8.41 9.61
C GLU A 28 -9.34 8.07 9.88
N SER A 29 -10.07 9.02 10.48
CA SER A 29 -11.50 8.90 10.73
C SER A 29 -12.24 8.59 9.42
N ARG A 30 -13.19 7.66 9.51
CA ARG A 30 -13.78 6.95 8.36
C ARG A 30 -14.63 7.89 7.51
N GLU A 31 -14.07 8.43 6.42
CA GLU A 31 -14.92 8.99 5.37
C GLU A 31 -15.72 7.86 4.72
N ILE A 32 -17.01 7.86 5.04
CA ILE A 32 -18.02 7.05 4.37
C ILE A 32 -17.97 7.40 2.88
N ARG A 33 -17.97 6.38 2.00
CA ARG A 33 -17.97 6.63 0.55
C ARG A 33 -19.22 7.39 0.17
N GLN A 34 -19.07 8.45 -0.60
CA GLN A 34 -20.21 9.19 -1.12
C GLN A 34 -20.85 8.43 -2.30
N ILE A 35 -22.19 8.41 -2.30
CA ILE A 35 -23.00 7.93 -3.42
C ILE A 35 -23.87 9.10 -3.85
N SER A 36 -23.86 9.44 -5.15
CA SER A 36 -24.69 10.52 -5.67
C SER A 36 -26.18 10.22 -5.43
N ALA A 37 -26.96 11.28 -5.18
CA ALA A 37 -28.41 11.15 -4.98
C ALA A 37 -29.08 10.38 -6.13
N LYS A 38 -28.68 10.66 -7.38
CA LYS A 38 -29.14 9.97 -8.59
C LYS A 38 -28.91 8.46 -8.56
N ILE A 39 -27.73 8.00 -8.16
CA ILE A 39 -27.46 6.55 -8.06
C ILE A 39 -28.26 5.93 -6.91
N LYS A 40 -28.35 6.62 -5.78
CA LYS A 40 -29.14 6.17 -4.61
C LYS A 40 -30.61 5.96 -4.97
N GLU A 41 -31.21 6.87 -5.74
CA GLU A 41 -32.59 6.72 -6.23
C GLU A 41 -32.75 5.54 -7.19
N ARG A 42 -31.84 5.38 -8.14
CA ARG A 42 -31.85 4.22 -9.06
C ARG A 42 -31.79 2.89 -8.32
N ILE A 43 -30.96 2.80 -7.27
CA ILE A 43 -30.90 1.61 -6.40
C ILE A 43 -32.25 1.38 -5.71
N LYS A 44 -32.84 2.43 -5.11
CA LYS A 44 -34.14 2.35 -4.45
C LYS A 44 -35.25 1.87 -5.38
N ASN A 45 -35.31 2.42 -6.59
CA ASN A 45 -36.31 2.07 -7.59
C ASN A 45 -36.16 0.61 -8.05
N ALA A 46 -34.94 0.20 -8.40
CA ALA A 46 -34.66 -1.18 -8.83
C ALA A 46 -35.00 -2.20 -7.73
N PHE A 47 -34.69 -1.88 -6.47
CA PHE A 47 -34.98 -2.75 -5.34
C PHE A 47 -36.48 -2.88 -5.06
N ARG A 48 -37.22 -1.76 -5.06
CA ARG A 48 -38.69 -1.76 -4.88
C ARG A 48 -39.39 -2.54 -5.99
N ALA A 49 -38.96 -2.37 -7.23
CA ALA A 49 -39.44 -3.12 -8.39
C ALA A 49 -39.00 -4.60 -8.40
N LYS A 50 -38.13 -5.01 -7.46
CA LYS A 50 -37.48 -6.35 -7.44
C LYS A 50 -36.75 -6.69 -8.75
N ASP A 51 -36.29 -5.67 -9.49
CA ASP A 51 -35.54 -5.80 -10.73
C ASP A 51 -34.08 -6.14 -10.42
N LYS A 52 -33.78 -7.43 -10.53
CA LYS A 52 -32.46 -8.00 -10.19
C LYS A 52 -31.37 -7.52 -11.14
N LEU A 53 -31.69 -7.37 -12.43
CA LEU A 53 -30.70 -6.98 -13.43
C LEU A 53 -30.34 -5.51 -13.23
N LEU A 54 -31.35 -4.64 -13.13
CA LEU A 54 -31.13 -3.21 -12.90
C LEU A 54 -30.45 -2.95 -11.57
N LEU A 55 -30.81 -3.70 -10.51
CA LEU A 55 -30.19 -3.57 -9.19
C LEU A 55 -28.71 -3.95 -9.24
N VAL A 56 -28.36 -5.10 -9.81
CA VAL A 56 -26.96 -5.54 -9.97
C VAL A 56 -26.19 -4.53 -10.82
N LYS A 57 -26.74 -4.13 -11.98
CA LYS A 57 -26.09 -3.18 -12.89
C LYS A 57 -25.79 -1.84 -12.20
N THR A 58 -26.76 -1.30 -11.46
CA THR A 58 -26.60 -0.02 -10.76
C THR A 58 -25.60 -0.11 -9.61
N LEU A 59 -25.60 -1.21 -8.84
CA LEU A 59 -24.63 -1.41 -7.75
C LEU A 59 -23.20 -1.65 -8.25
N LEU A 60 -23.00 -2.13 -9.49
CA LEU A 60 -21.68 -2.28 -10.09
C LEU A 60 -21.01 -0.93 -10.39
N GLU A 61 -21.78 0.16 -10.51
CA GLU A 61 -21.27 1.54 -10.67
C GLU A 61 -20.62 2.06 -9.38
N LEU A 62 -20.96 1.48 -8.22
CA LEU A 62 -20.46 1.94 -6.94
C LEU A 62 -19.00 1.53 -6.72
N PRO A 63 -18.18 2.35 -6.03
CA PRO A 63 -16.81 1.98 -5.69
C PRO A 63 -16.71 0.71 -4.83
N LYS A 64 -17.75 0.40 -4.03
CA LYS A 64 -17.89 -0.84 -3.26
C LYS A 64 -19.15 -1.55 -3.69
N PHE A 65 -19.05 -2.83 -4.06
CA PHE A 65 -20.24 -3.66 -4.19
C PHE A 65 -20.71 -4.10 -2.79
N PRO A 66 -22.01 -4.08 -2.46
CA PRO A 66 -22.47 -4.29 -1.09
C PRO A 66 -22.22 -5.68 -0.50
N ILE A 67 -21.95 -6.67 -1.36
CA ILE A 67 -21.72 -8.06 -0.95
C ILE A 67 -20.47 -8.62 -1.62
N ASP A 68 -19.80 -9.54 -0.96
CA ASP A 68 -18.73 -10.31 -1.58
C ASP A 68 -19.31 -11.43 -2.43
N ASP A 69 -18.91 -11.47 -3.71
CA ASP A 69 -19.22 -12.55 -4.64
C ASP A 69 -18.09 -12.66 -5.67
N PRO A 70 -17.61 -13.87 -6.00
CA PRO A 70 -16.42 -14.07 -6.83
C PRO A 70 -16.55 -13.49 -8.25
N TYR A 71 -17.79 -13.29 -8.74
CA TYR A 71 -18.01 -12.82 -10.11
C TYR A 71 -18.10 -11.29 -10.25
N ILE A 72 -18.14 -10.54 -9.14
CA ILE A 72 -18.33 -9.08 -9.18
C ILE A 72 -17.23 -8.36 -9.97
N ALA A 73 -15.98 -8.78 -9.80
CA ALA A 73 -14.86 -8.20 -10.52
C ALA A 73 -15.00 -8.38 -12.04
N SER A 74 -15.37 -9.58 -12.49
CA SER A 74 -15.58 -9.90 -13.90
C SER A 74 -16.78 -9.16 -14.49
N LEU A 75 -17.92 -9.15 -13.77
CA LEU A 75 -19.13 -8.45 -14.21
C LEU A 75 -18.93 -6.94 -14.32
N ARG A 76 -18.13 -6.36 -13.41
CA ARG A 76 -17.76 -4.94 -13.46
C ARG A 76 -16.86 -4.62 -14.65
N LYS A 77 -15.85 -5.47 -14.91
CA LYS A 77 -14.87 -5.26 -15.97
C LYS A 77 -15.46 -5.49 -17.36
N TYR A 78 -16.42 -6.41 -17.49
CA TYR A 78 -17.02 -6.80 -18.77
C TYR A 78 -18.55 -6.75 -18.67
N PRO A 79 -19.18 -5.58 -18.89
CA PRO A 79 -20.62 -5.41 -18.76
C PRO A 79 -21.46 -6.35 -19.64
N SER A 80 -20.93 -6.80 -20.78
CA SER A 80 -21.57 -7.78 -21.65
C SER A 80 -21.85 -9.12 -20.96
N LEU A 81 -21.11 -9.46 -19.89
CA LEU A 81 -21.33 -10.67 -19.10
C LEU A 81 -22.65 -10.65 -18.32
N LEU A 82 -23.23 -9.48 -18.05
CA LEU A 82 -24.53 -9.38 -17.38
C LEU A 82 -25.62 -10.09 -18.18
N ASN A 83 -25.63 -9.89 -19.50
CA ASN A 83 -26.61 -10.49 -20.41
C ASN A 83 -26.26 -11.94 -20.75
N LYS A 84 -24.97 -12.26 -20.86
CA LYS A 84 -24.50 -13.63 -21.17
C LYS A 84 -24.68 -14.61 -19.99
N ASN A 85 -24.82 -14.12 -18.76
CA ASN A 85 -24.87 -14.96 -17.55
C ASN A 85 -26.11 -14.68 -16.68
N PRO A 86 -27.34 -14.82 -17.22
CA PRO A 86 -28.56 -14.40 -16.52
C PRO A 86 -28.80 -15.19 -15.22
N LYS A 87 -28.41 -16.47 -15.15
CA LYS A 87 -28.52 -17.29 -13.93
C LYS A 87 -27.66 -16.73 -12.79
N THR A 88 -26.42 -16.32 -13.09
CA THR A 88 -25.50 -15.71 -12.13
C THR A 88 -26.03 -14.37 -11.64
N VAL A 89 -26.49 -13.50 -12.55
CA VAL A 89 -27.08 -12.21 -12.18
C VAL A 89 -28.34 -12.39 -11.33
N LYS A 90 -29.21 -13.35 -11.68
CA LYS A 90 -30.40 -13.67 -10.88
C LYS A 90 -30.04 -14.15 -9.47
N ARG A 91 -29.02 -14.99 -9.31
CA ARG A 91 -28.52 -15.46 -8.00
C ARG A 91 -28.01 -14.30 -7.14
N ILE A 92 -27.16 -13.44 -7.71
CA ILE A 92 -26.63 -12.24 -7.03
C ILE A 92 -27.77 -11.29 -6.66
N GLY A 93 -28.67 -10.98 -7.60
CA GLY A 93 -29.82 -10.11 -7.38
C GLY A 93 -30.77 -10.63 -6.30
N LYS A 94 -31.01 -11.94 -6.23
CA LYS A 94 -31.80 -12.54 -5.13
C LYS A 94 -31.14 -12.29 -3.77
N ARG A 95 -29.82 -12.49 -3.65
CA ARG A 95 -29.06 -12.23 -2.42
C ARG A 95 -29.05 -10.75 -2.03
N LEU A 96 -29.05 -9.84 -3.00
CA LEU A 96 -29.16 -8.40 -2.73
C LEU A 96 -30.56 -8.04 -2.20
N LEU A 97 -31.61 -8.60 -2.81
CA LEU A 97 -33.00 -8.35 -2.40
C LEU A 97 -33.37 -8.98 -1.05
N SER A 98 -32.60 -9.94 -0.54
CA SER A 98 -32.79 -10.49 0.81
C SER A 98 -32.22 -9.59 1.92
N ILE A 99 -31.46 -8.55 1.58
CA ILE A 99 -30.90 -7.58 2.53
C ILE A 99 -31.84 -6.36 2.59
N LYS A 100 -32.13 -5.85 3.80
CA LYS A 100 -32.93 -4.62 3.96
C LYS A 100 -32.27 -3.45 3.21
N MET A 101 -33.08 -2.61 2.55
CA MET A 101 -32.59 -1.46 1.75
C MET A 101 -31.61 -0.56 2.53
N GLY A 102 -31.90 -0.25 3.80
CA GLY A 102 -31.01 0.55 4.64
C GLY A 102 -29.62 -0.09 4.76
N THR A 103 -29.57 -1.35 5.18
CA THR A 103 -28.34 -2.16 5.29
C THR A 103 -27.61 -2.29 3.95
N LEU A 104 -28.34 -2.45 2.84
CA LEU A 104 -27.73 -2.51 1.51
C LEU A 104 -26.96 -1.23 1.18
N LEU A 105 -27.54 -0.07 1.48
CA LEU A 105 -26.89 1.23 1.28
C LEU A 105 -25.71 1.42 2.23
N GLU A 106 -25.85 1.05 3.49
CA GLU A 106 -24.75 1.08 4.49
C GLU A 106 -23.54 0.27 4.02
N LEU A 107 -23.75 -0.96 3.56
CA LEU A 107 -22.69 -1.83 3.01
C LEU A 107 -22.01 -1.21 1.78
N ALA A 108 -22.79 -0.51 0.95
CA ALA A 108 -22.31 0.15 -0.26
C ALA A 108 -21.42 1.37 0.02
N VAL A 109 -21.66 2.05 1.15
CA VAL A 109 -20.91 3.26 1.54
C VAL A 109 -19.75 2.98 2.48
N GLN A 110 -19.57 1.74 2.95
CA GLN A 110 -18.48 1.40 3.86
C GLN A 110 -17.11 1.87 3.33
N PRO A 111 -16.23 2.38 4.21
CA PRO A 111 -14.91 2.90 3.82
C PRO A 111 -14.04 1.84 3.14
N LYS A 112 -12.90 2.27 2.59
CA LYS A 112 -11.85 1.33 2.17
C LYS A 112 -11.34 0.56 3.41
N SER A 113 -10.84 -0.65 3.23
CA SER A 113 -10.21 -1.38 4.33
C SER A 113 -9.02 -0.57 4.87
N PRO A 114 -8.71 -0.63 6.17
CA PRO A 114 -7.56 0.05 6.76
C PRO A 114 -6.26 -0.23 6.00
N SER A 115 -6.00 -1.49 5.65
CA SER A 115 -4.84 -1.90 4.85
C SER A 115 -4.70 -1.18 3.50
N ARG A 116 -5.82 -0.84 2.84
CA ARG A 116 -5.79 -0.08 1.58
C ARG A 116 -5.62 1.43 1.80
N GLN A 117 -5.98 1.94 2.97
CA GLN A 117 -5.79 3.35 3.34
C GLN A 117 -4.32 3.61 3.68
N LEU A 118 -3.71 2.71 4.45
CA LEU A 118 -2.34 2.85 4.96
C LEU A 118 -1.24 2.84 3.89
N GLY A 119 -1.56 2.44 2.65
CA GLY A 119 -0.59 2.37 1.56
C GLY A 119 0.11 3.69 1.21
N HIS A 120 -0.49 4.84 1.56
CA HIS A 120 0.14 6.15 1.34
C HIS A 120 0.72 6.77 2.63
N SER A 121 0.48 6.17 3.80
CA SER A 121 0.83 6.77 5.08
C SER A 121 2.33 6.95 5.23
N PHE A 122 3.14 5.96 4.81
CA PHE A 122 4.60 6.10 4.85
C PHE A 122 5.10 7.31 4.05
N LYS A 123 4.59 7.56 2.83
CA LYS A 123 5.01 8.71 2.03
C LYS A 123 4.62 10.04 2.67
N ARG A 124 3.44 10.10 3.31
CA ARG A 124 2.98 11.29 4.05
C ARG A 124 3.86 11.53 5.27
N TRP A 125 4.12 10.49 6.07
CA TRP A 125 5.02 10.55 7.22
C TRP A 125 6.45 10.90 6.82
N LEU A 126 6.95 10.40 5.69
CA LEU A 126 8.29 10.75 5.19
C LEU A 126 8.41 12.24 4.84
N GLN A 127 7.30 12.96 4.61
CA GLN A 127 7.31 14.40 4.41
C GLN A 127 7.32 15.18 5.73
N THR A 128 7.02 14.53 6.86
CA THR A 128 7.05 15.16 8.19
C THR A 128 8.41 15.03 8.88
N ILE A 129 9.27 14.10 8.43
CA ILE A 129 10.67 14.07 8.90
C ILE A 129 11.41 15.30 8.36
N ASN A 130 12.24 15.94 9.19
CA ASN A 130 12.80 17.27 8.97
C ASN A 130 13.96 17.29 7.94
N TYR A 131 13.70 16.84 6.70
CA TYR A 131 14.65 16.83 5.59
C TYR A 131 14.01 17.34 4.29
N PRO A 132 14.76 18.09 3.46
CA PRO A 132 14.20 18.72 2.26
C PRO A 132 13.94 17.71 1.14
N PHE A 133 12.86 17.94 0.38
CA PHE A 133 12.55 17.26 -0.88
C PHE A 133 12.86 18.18 -2.05
N LEU A 134 13.89 17.84 -2.83
CA LEU A 134 14.45 18.68 -3.88
C LEU A 134 14.13 18.13 -5.26
N ASP A 135 14.02 19.02 -6.25
CA ASP A 135 13.92 18.61 -7.65
C ASP A 135 15.25 18.06 -8.17
N GLU A 136 15.25 17.35 -9.30
CA GLU A 136 16.38 16.55 -9.77
C GLU A 136 17.72 17.32 -9.83
N LYS A 137 17.71 18.55 -10.33
CA LYS A 137 18.90 19.39 -10.45
C LYS A 137 19.45 19.79 -9.07
N GLU A 138 18.57 20.17 -8.15
CA GLU A 138 18.94 20.58 -6.79
C GLU A 138 19.38 19.37 -5.96
N PHE A 139 18.69 18.24 -6.08
CA PHE A 139 19.03 16.98 -5.41
C PHE A 139 20.47 16.53 -5.69
N LEU A 140 20.87 16.53 -6.97
CA LEU A 140 22.22 16.13 -7.37
C LEU A 140 23.29 17.11 -6.86
N ASN A 141 23.01 18.41 -6.95
CA ASN A 141 23.96 19.47 -6.63
C ASN A 141 23.92 19.93 -5.17
N SER A 142 22.99 19.43 -4.36
CA SER A 142 22.83 19.89 -2.98
C SER A 142 24.10 19.64 -2.16
N LYS A 143 24.45 20.65 -1.37
CA LYS A 143 25.50 20.61 -0.33
C LYS A 143 24.96 20.15 1.01
N ASP A 144 23.64 20.03 1.16
CA ASP A 144 23.04 19.52 2.38
C ASP A 144 23.40 18.05 2.55
N SER A 145 23.72 17.69 3.80
CA SER A 145 24.12 16.32 4.13
C SER A 145 23.04 15.28 3.85
N VAL A 146 21.75 15.66 3.89
CA VAL A 146 20.62 14.72 3.73
C VAL A 146 19.52 15.39 2.92
N VAL A 147 19.19 14.82 1.76
CA VAL A 147 18.11 15.32 0.89
C VAL A 147 17.32 14.17 0.25
N PHE A 148 16.03 14.37 0.03
CA PHE A 148 15.16 13.45 -0.71
C PHE A 148 14.89 13.98 -2.12
N LEU A 149 14.74 13.07 -3.09
CA LEU A 149 14.30 13.44 -4.43
C LEU A 149 12.78 13.61 -4.45
N LYS A 150 12.31 14.78 -4.86
CA LYS A 150 10.90 15.09 -5.04
C LYS A 150 10.34 14.42 -6.29
N GLY A 151 9.33 13.56 -6.13
CA GLY A 151 8.64 12.96 -7.27
C GLY A 151 7.71 11.81 -6.91
N GLY A 152 6.77 11.51 -7.82
CA GLY A 152 5.99 10.27 -7.76
C GLY A 152 6.71 9.09 -8.45
N ASP A 153 6.10 7.91 -8.40
CA ASP A 153 6.67 6.63 -8.84
C ASP A 153 7.34 6.70 -10.23
N LYS A 154 6.69 7.35 -11.21
CA LYS A 154 7.23 7.48 -12.58
C LYS A 154 8.54 8.26 -12.59
N LYS A 155 8.61 9.40 -11.89
CA LYS A 155 9.80 10.27 -11.84
C LYS A 155 10.94 9.59 -11.12
N LEU A 156 10.67 8.97 -9.96
CA LEU A 156 11.70 8.27 -9.18
C LEU A 156 12.28 7.07 -9.95
N LYS A 157 11.43 6.30 -10.63
CA LYS A 157 11.87 5.20 -11.51
C LYS A 157 12.76 5.70 -12.65
N GLN A 158 12.32 6.75 -13.33
CA GLN A 158 13.07 7.34 -14.44
C GLN A 158 14.43 7.87 -13.99
N PHE A 159 14.48 8.54 -12.84
CA PHE A 159 15.73 9.04 -12.26
C PHE A 159 16.72 7.90 -11.96
N ALA A 160 16.27 6.84 -11.27
CA ALA A 160 17.12 5.68 -10.96
C ALA A 160 17.68 5.02 -12.24
N GLN A 161 16.85 4.93 -13.29
CA GLN A 161 17.26 4.37 -14.57
C GLN A 161 18.22 5.28 -15.34
N SER A 162 17.95 6.60 -15.40
CA SER A 162 18.74 7.54 -16.20
C SER A 162 20.09 7.86 -15.56
N LYS A 163 20.09 8.13 -14.24
CA LYS A 163 21.28 8.57 -13.49
C LYS A 163 22.11 7.43 -12.95
N PHE A 164 21.49 6.42 -12.33
CA PHE A 164 22.23 5.32 -11.71
C PHE A 164 22.38 4.09 -12.62
N LYS A 165 21.71 4.08 -13.78
CA LYS A 165 21.61 2.90 -14.67
C LYS A 165 21.12 1.68 -13.89
N ILE A 166 20.11 1.88 -13.04
CA ILE A 166 19.49 0.83 -12.22
C ILE A 166 18.06 0.61 -12.71
N ARG A 167 17.74 -0.63 -13.05
CA ARG A 167 16.36 -1.06 -13.28
C ARG A 167 15.76 -1.48 -11.94
N ILE A 168 14.67 -0.83 -11.54
CA ILE A 168 13.97 -1.18 -10.29
C ILE A 168 13.42 -2.62 -10.39
N PRO A 169 13.81 -3.54 -9.48
CA PRO A 169 13.44 -4.96 -9.56
C PRO A 169 11.94 -5.23 -9.53
N THR A 170 11.15 -4.36 -8.90
CA THR A 170 9.68 -4.48 -8.82
C THR A 170 8.98 -4.08 -10.11
N GLY A 171 9.68 -3.42 -11.03
CA GLY A 171 9.11 -2.80 -12.22
C GLY A 171 8.29 -1.53 -11.95
N LYS A 172 8.00 -1.20 -10.69
CA LYS A 172 7.34 0.03 -10.25
C LYS A 172 8.38 1.06 -9.79
N GLY A 173 7.95 2.29 -9.55
CA GLY A 173 8.83 3.29 -8.91
C GLY A 173 9.03 2.97 -7.44
N PRO A 174 10.20 3.29 -6.87
CA PRO A 174 10.43 3.17 -5.44
C PRO A 174 9.57 4.18 -4.68
N ASP A 175 9.43 3.99 -3.37
CA ASP A 175 8.70 4.92 -2.51
C ASP A 175 9.49 6.20 -2.23
N PHE A 176 10.82 6.13 -2.20
CA PHE A 176 11.70 7.29 -2.07
C PHE A 176 13.08 7.06 -2.68
N ILE A 177 13.79 8.15 -2.96
CA ILE A 177 15.22 8.18 -3.23
C ILE A 177 15.84 9.23 -2.32
N LEU A 178 16.83 8.82 -1.54
CA LEU A 178 17.49 9.60 -0.51
C LEU A 178 18.96 9.76 -0.89
N LYS A 179 19.54 10.94 -0.68
CA LYS A 179 20.98 11.20 -0.75
C LYS A 179 21.45 11.56 0.65
N ILE A 180 22.46 10.84 1.14
CA ILE A 180 23.20 11.18 2.35
C ILE A 180 24.65 11.42 1.93
N ASN A 181 25.11 12.67 2.01
CA ASN A 181 26.38 13.13 1.48
C ASN A 181 26.55 12.70 0.01
N ASN A 182 27.46 11.76 -0.28
CA ASN A 182 27.73 11.25 -1.63
C ASN A 182 27.13 9.85 -1.91
N LYS A 183 26.37 9.30 -0.94
CA LYS A 183 25.67 8.01 -1.06
C LYS A 183 24.20 8.22 -1.38
N PHE A 184 23.62 7.29 -2.12
CA PHE A 184 22.22 7.29 -2.52
C PHE A 184 21.54 6.00 -2.04
N PHE A 185 20.32 6.14 -1.56
CA PHE A 185 19.48 5.04 -1.09
C PHE A 185 18.17 5.02 -1.87
N ILE A 186 17.83 3.85 -2.42
CA ILE A 186 16.58 3.64 -3.17
C ILE A 186 15.66 2.77 -2.32
N GLY A 187 14.55 3.33 -1.86
CA GLY A 187 13.71 2.72 -0.83
C GLY A 187 12.35 2.23 -1.28
N GLU A 188 11.95 1.06 -0.79
CA GLU A 188 10.56 0.58 -0.86
C GLU A 188 10.05 0.35 0.56
N SER A 189 8.82 0.81 0.82
CA SER A 189 8.14 0.73 2.10
C SER A 189 6.94 -0.22 2.06
N LYS A 190 6.75 -1.06 3.08
CA LYS A 190 5.54 -1.89 3.24
C LYS A 190 5.17 -2.10 4.71
N PHE A 191 3.91 -1.84 5.04
CA PHE A 191 3.32 -2.24 6.31
C PHE A 191 2.55 -3.55 6.14
N LEU A 192 3.09 -4.63 6.69
CA LEU A 192 2.63 -6.01 6.53
C LEU A 192 1.78 -6.40 7.74
N THR A 193 0.45 -6.47 7.54
CA THR A 193 -0.52 -6.65 8.64
C THR A 193 -1.03 -8.08 8.80
N ASP A 194 -0.81 -8.95 7.81
CA ASP A 194 -1.24 -10.35 7.85
C ASP A 194 -0.34 -11.23 6.95
N TYR A 195 -0.45 -12.55 7.09
CA TYR A 195 0.32 -13.53 6.31
C TYR A 195 -0.42 -13.94 5.04
N GLY A 196 0.32 -14.32 3.99
CA GLY A 196 -0.25 -14.96 2.80
C GLY A 196 -0.78 -14.01 1.72
N GLY A 197 -1.06 -14.59 0.55
CA GLY A 197 -1.71 -13.91 -0.58
C GLY A 197 -0.97 -12.66 -1.05
N SER A 198 -1.64 -11.50 -1.02
CA SER A 198 -1.05 -10.24 -1.47
C SER A 198 0.06 -9.72 -0.56
N GLN A 199 0.10 -10.12 0.71
CA GLN A 199 1.10 -9.67 1.68
C GLN A 199 2.47 -10.28 1.37
N ASP A 200 2.53 -11.56 1.04
CA ASP A 200 3.76 -12.23 0.59
C ASP A 200 4.34 -11.57 -0.66
N ASN A 201 3.47 -11.19 -1.61
CA ASN A 201 3.89 -10.47 -2.81
C ASN A 201 4.46 -9.08 -2.49
N GLN A 202 3.87 -8.38 -1.52
CA GLN A 202 4.37 -7.08 -1.06
C GLN A 202 5.73 -7.21 -0.37
N PHE A 203 5.86 -8.17 0.54
CA PHE A 203 7.13 -8.51 1.20
C PHE A 203 8.23 -8.84 0.18
N ASN A 204 7.94 -9.78 -0.75
CA ASN A 204 8.87 -10.21 -1.78
C ASN A 204 9.32 -9.06 -2.69
N ASN A 205 8.44 -8.11 -2.99
CA ASN A 205 8.80 -6.94 -3.78
C ASN A 205 9.73 -5.99 -3.02
N ALA A 206 9.48 -5.75 -1.74
CA ALA A 206 10.33 -4.89 -0.92
C ALA A 206 11.73 -5.50 -0.71
N ILE A 207 11.84 -6.78 -0.37
CA ILE A 207 13.17 -7.41 -0.16
C ILE A 207 13.98 -7.52 -1.46
N LYS A 208 13.36 -7.53 -2.65
CA LYS A 208 14.09 -7.47 -3.93
C LYS A 208 14.90 -6.17 -4.06
N MET A 209 14.50 -5.09 -3.39
CA MET A 209 15.25 -3.84 -3.39
C MET A 209 16.63 -3.99 -2.76
N LEU A 210 16.78 -4.92 -1.79
CA LEU A 210 18.06 -5.19 -1.13
C LEU A 210 19.15 -5.71 -2.08
N LYS A 211 18.77 -6.14 -3.30
CA LYS A 211 19.72 -6.54 -4.36
C LYS A 211 20.36 -5.35 -5.07
N ILE A 212 19.86 -4.14 -4.84
CA ILE A 212 20.43 -2.93 -5.42
C ILE A 212 21.70 -2.61 -4.65
N THR A 213 22.85 -2.80 -5.30
CA THR A 213 24.15 -2.42 -4.78
C THR A 213 25.02 -1.97 -5.94
N LYS A 214 25.42 -0.69 -5.92
CA LYS A 214 26.44 -0.07 -6.78
C LYS A 214 27.33 0.81 -5.91
N LYS A 215 28.48 1.22 -6.43
CA LYS A 215 29.55 1.98 -5.74
C LYS A 215 29.05 2.95 -4.65
N ASN A 216 28.06 3.79 -4.96
CA ASN A 216 27.47 4.74 -4.02
C ASN A 216 25.93 4.69 -4.00
N VAL A 217 25.32 3.57 -4.45
CA VAL A 217 23.87 3.42 -4.49
C VAL A 217 23.48 2.09 -3.85
N GLU A 218 22.66 2.15 -2.81
CA GLU A 218 22.18 0.97 -2.09
C GLU A 218 20.66 0.93 -2.03
N GLY A 219 20.09 -0.27 -2.03
CA GLY A 219 18.67 -0.47 -1.80
C GLY A 219 18.34 -0.57 -0.32
N ILE A 220 17.23 0.04 0.08
CA ILE A 220 16.69 -0.04 1.43
C ILE A 220 15.26 -0.59 1.40
N ALA A 221 14.94 -1.53 2.29
CA ALA A 221 13.58 -2.00 2.51
C ALA A 221 13.09 -1.47 3.87
N VAL A 222 12.10 -0.58 3.85
CA VAL A 222 11.44 -0.10 5.06
C VAL A 222 10.20 -0.95 5.30
N LEU A 223 10.28 -1.90 6.21
CA LEU A 223 9.21 -2.86 6.46
C LEU A 223 8.66 -2.64 7.85
N ASP A 224 7.37 -2.86 8.05
CA ASP A 224 6.75 -2.79 9.39
C ASP A 224 5.69 -3.87 9.57
N GLY A 225 5.32 -4.13 10.82
CA GLY A 225 4.31 -5.12 11.20
C GLY A 225 4.87 -6.53 11.40
N ILE A 226 4.10 -7.55 11.00
CA ILE A 226 4.31 -8.95 11.41
C ILE A 226 5.64 -9.56 10.99
N VAL A 227 6.31 -8.95 10.01
CA VAL A 227 7.61 -9.37 9.47
C VAL A 227 8.72 -9.36 10.52
N TRP A 228 8.60 -8.51 11.55
CA TRP A 228 9.58 -8.38 12.63
C TRP A 228 9.26 -9.21 13.88
N PHE A 229 8.04 -9.74 13.99
CA PHE A 229 7.64 -10.56 15.13
C PHE A 229 8.34 -11.92 15.07
N LYS A 230 9.02 -12.27 16.17
CA LYS A 230 9.76 -13.53 16.28
C LYS A 230 8.77 -14.68 16.13
N SER A 231 8.86 -15.39 15.01
CA SER A 231 7.89 -16.42 14.64
C SER A 231 8.49 -17.48 13.72
N GLY A 232 7.78 -18.59 13.54
CA GLY A 232 8.13 -19.62 12.56
C GLY A 232 7.80 -19.26 11.10
N SER A 233 7.31 -18.04 10.84
CA SER A 233 6.76 -17.62 9.55
C SER A 233 7.82 -17.52 8.45
N HIS A 234 7.39 -17.67 7.19
CA HIS A 234 8.27 -17.50 6.03
C HIS A 234 8.89 -16.10 5.97
N MET A 235 8.09 -15.06 6.23
CA MET A 235 8.57 -13.67 6.22
C MET A 235 9.68 -13.44 7.25
N TYR A 236 9.45 -13.82 8.52
CA TYR A 236 10.45 -13.66 9.58
C TYR A 236 11.75 -14.42 9.27
N LYS A 237 11.62 -15.71 8.89
CA LYS A 237 12.78 -16.54 8.53
C LYS A 237 13.57 -15.97 7.35
N THR A 238 12.88 -15.35 6.40
CA THR A 238 13.49 -14.76 5.20
C THR A 238 14.18 -13.45 5.50
N ILE A 239 13.53 -12.55 6.26
CA ILE A 239 14.11 -11.24 6.58
C ILE A 239 15.31 -11.37 7.51
N ALA A 240 15.25 -12.26 8.52
CA ALA A 240 16.32 -12.47 9.49
C ALA A 240 17.65 -12.93 8.85
N LYS A 241 17.59 -13.51 7.64
CA LYS A 241 18.75 -13.97 6.87
C LYS A 241 19.31 -12.93 5.90
N GLN A 242 18.61 -11.81 5.66
CA GLN A 242 19.09 -10.79 4.74
C GLN A 242 20.35 -10.09 5.27
N LYS A 243 21.21 -9.67 4.34
CA LYS A 243 22.42 -8.90 4.63
C LYS A 243 22.28 -7.41 4.29
N GLY A 244 21.39 -7.05 3.36
CA GLY A 244 21.12 -5.67 2.96
C GLY A 244 20.42 -4.84 4.04
N ILE A 245 20.17 -3.58 3.72
CA ILE A 245 19.57 -2.60 4.64
C ILE A 245 18.05 -2.79 4.68
N ALA A 246 17.56 -3.49 5.70
CA ALA A 246 16.13 -3.57 5.98
C ALA A 246 15.86 -3.11 7.42
N LEU A 247 14.87 -2.23 7.59
CA LEU A 247 14.55 -1.62 8.87
C LEU A 247 13.07 -1.24 9.03
N SER A 248 12.62 -1.09 10.28
CA SER A 248 11.36 -0.45 10.64
C SER A 248 11.40 1.05 10.31
N ALA A 249 10.29 1.65 9.85
CA ALA A 249 10.22 3.09 9.63
C ALA A 249 10.65 3.90 10.86
N LEU A 250 10.38 3.38 12.05
CA LEU A 250 10.77 3.97 13.34
C LEU A 250 12.29 4.08 13.56
N LEU A 251 13.10 3.39 12.74
CA LEU A 251 14.57 3.44 12.78
C LEU A 251 15.15 4.24 11.60
N LEU A 252 14.32 4.79 10.72
CA LEU A 252 14.81 5.48 9.52
C LEU A 252 15.57 6.77 9.85
N GLU A 253 15.09 7.56 10.81
CA GLU A 253 15.82 8.77 11.25
C GLU A 253 17.15 8.43 11.94
N GLU A 254 17.18 7.35 12.73
CA GLU A 254 18.42 6.86 13.34
C GLU A 254 19.40 6.39 12.26
N PHE A 255 18.93 5.67 11.25
CA PHE A 255 19.71 5.27 10.09
C PHE A 255 20.31 6.47 9.35
N ILE A 256 19.50 7.49 9.10
CA ILE A 256 19.96 8.72 8.42
C ILE A 256 21.06 9.39 9.24
N LYS A 257 20.89 9.50 10.57
CA LYS A 257 21.88 10.11 11.46
C LYS A 257 23.19 9.32 11.51
N GLU A 258 23.14 7.99 11.42
CA GLU A 258 24.33 7.13 11.46
C GLU A 258 25.10 7.10 10.13
N GLU A 259 24.44 7.33 8.99
CA GLU A 259 25.08 7.39 7.67
C GLU A 259 25.59 8.80 7.29
N LYS A 260 25.17 9.83 8.04
CA LYS A 260 25.57 11.22 7.86
C LYS A 260 27.03 11.45 8.27
#